data_AF-A0A943RBD9-F1
#
_entry.id   AF-A0A943RBD9-F1
#
_cell.length_a   1.000
_cell.length_b   1.000
_cell.length_c   1.000
_cell.angle_alpha   90.00
_cell.angle_beta   90.00
_cell.angle_gamma   90.00
#
_symmetry.space_group_name_H-M   'P 1'
#
loop_
_entity.id
_entity.type
_entity.pdbx_description
1 polymer ?
#
loop_
_entity_poly.entity_id
_entity_poly.type
_entity_poly.pdbx_seq_one_letter_code
_entity_poly.pdbx_strand_id
1 'polypeptide(L)' 'MSALSFDYVVPGDDFTQAGAASSDVKRKLKKIGYDADVIRRVAIAMYEGEINMVIHAGGGTAHVEIDSDKIYV' A
#
# COMPACT_ATOMS: atom_id res chain seq x y z
N MET A 1 -15.87 -8.40 13.23
CA MET A 1 -14.40 -8.53 13.34
C MET A 1 -13.81 -7.18 13.03
N SER A 2 -12.79 -6.72 13.78
CA SER A 2 -12.18 -5.41 13.52
C SER A 2 -11.28 -5.54 12.28
N ALA A 3 -11.56 -4.77 11.23
CA ALA A 3 -10.64 -4.62 10.11
C ALA A 3 -9.43 -3.78 10.56
N LEU A 4 -8.25 -4.09 10.04
CA LEU A 4 -7.06 -3.24 10.18
C LEU A 4 -7.07 -2.24 9.02
N SER A 5 -7.00 -0.95 9.35
CA SER A 5 -6.98 0.14 8.37
C SER A 5 -5.67 0.91 8.45
N PHE A 6 -5.10 1.25 7.29
CA PHE A 6 -3.93 2.11 7.18
C PHE A 6 -4.14 3.14 6.08
N ASP A 7 -3.85 4.40 6.42
CA ASP A 7 -3.90 5.52 5.47
C ASP A 7 -2.50 6.08 5.28
N TYR A 8 -2.13 6.30 4.04
CA TYR A 8 -0.82 6.83 3.66
C TYR A 8 -0.99 8.03 2.75
N VAL A 9 -0.29 9.12 3.09
CA VAL A 9 -0.16 10.27 2.19
C VAL A 9 0.94 9.96 1.18
N VAL A 10 0.63 10.11 -0.10
CA VAL A 10 1.57 9.97 -1.21
C VAL A 10 1.85 11.38 -1.75
N PRO A 11 3.02 11.98 -1.45
CA PRO A 11 3.37 13.30 -1.96
C PRO A 11 3.65 13.23 -3.46
N GLY A 12 3.09 14.16 -4.25
CA GLY A 12 3.31 14.21 -5.70
C GLY A 12 4.54 14.97 -6.14
N ASP A 13 5.14 15.73 -5.24
CA ASP A 13 6.32 16.57 -5.47
C ASP A 13 7.64 15.85 -5.12
N ASP A 14 7.56 14.65 -4.55
CA ASP A 14 8.72 13.87 -4.11
C ASP A 14 8.67 12.40 -4.61
N PHE A 15 9.23 12.18 -5.80
CA PHE A 15 9.39 10.85 -6.39
C PHE A 15 10.28 9.92 -5.57
N THR A 16 11.12 10.44 -4.66
CA THR A 16 11.97 9.59 -3.82
C THR A 16 11.19 8.90 -2.70
N GLN A 17 10.01 9.44 -2.36
CA GLN A 17 9.09 8.86 -1.40
C GLN A 17 8.01 7.98 -2.04
N ALA A 18 7.92 7.94 -3.37
CA ALA A 18 7.06 6.99 -4.06
C ALA A 18 7.47 5.54 -3.72
N GLY A 19 6.51 4.73 -3.27
CA GLY A 19 6.75 3.35 -2.83
C GLY A 19 6.94 3.20 -1.31
N ALA A 20 6.88 4.29 -0.54
CA ALA A 20 6.95 4.24 0.91
C ALA A 20 5.75 3.52 1.52
N ALA A 21 4.54 3.74 0.97
CA ALA A 21 3.32 3.12 1.47
C ALA A 21 3.31 1.61 1.22
N SER A 22 3.54 1.19 -0.03
CA SER A 22 3.67 -0.22 -0.42
C SER A 22 4.76 -0.95 0.36
N SER A 23 5.91 -0.31 0.59
CA SER A 23 6.99 -0.86 1.41
C SER A 23 6.58 -1.07 2.86
N ASP A 24 5.80 -0.15 3.44
CA ASP A 24 5.30 -0.27 4.80
C ASP A 24 4.24 -1.36 4.94
N VAL A 25 3.28 -1.41 4.03
CA VAL A 25 2.24 -2.45 3.99
C VAL A 25 2.88 -3.82 3.82
N LYS A 26 3.88 -3.97 2.93
CA LYS A 26 4.68 -5.20 2.79
C LYS A 26 5.30 -5.65 4.12
N ARG A 27 5.89 -4.72 4.89
CA ARG A 27 6.48 -5.04 6.21
C ARG A 27 5.41 -5.45 7.22
N LYS A 28 4.27 -4.77 7.23
CA LYS A 28 3.13 -5.08 8.13
C LYS A 28 2.55 -6.45 7.83
N LEU A 29 2.27 -6.77 6.57
CA LEU A 29 1.76 -8.08 6.17
C LEU A 29 2.74 -9.22 6.52
N LYS A 30 4.05 -8.97 6.36
CA LYS A 30 5.09 -9.92 6.79
C LYS A 30 5.09 -10.15 8.31
N LYS A 31 4.85 -9.11 9.11
CA LYS A 31 4.73 -9.23 10.58
C LYS A 31 3.47 -9.97 11.01
N ILE A 32 2.37 -9.81 10.27
CA ILE A 32 1.11 -10.53 10.52
C ILE A 32 1.22 -12.01 10.12
N GLY A 33 2.10 -12.33 9.17
CA GLY A 33 2.40 -13.71 8.77
C GLY A 33 1.70 -14.15 7.48
N TYR A 34 1.32 -13.21 6.61
CA TYR A 34 0.78 -13.53 5.29
C TYR A 34 1.81 -14.24 4.40
N ASP A 35 1.32 -15.06 3.47
CA ASP A 35 2.15 -15.75 2.49
C ASP A 35 2.89 -14.78 1.57
N ALA A 36 4.10 -15.19 1.16
CA ALA A 36 4.98 -14.35 0.34
C ALA A 36 4.34 -13.94 -1.00
N ASP A 37 3.52 -14.79 -1.63
CA ASP A 37 2.85 -14.43 -2.89
C ASP A 37 1.76 -13.37 -2.67
N VAL A 38 0.98 -13.47 -1.59
CA VAL A 38 -0.02 -12.43 -1.22
C VAL A 38 0.69 -11.11 -0.97
N ILE A 39 1.74 -11.13 -0.15
CA ILE A 39 2.55 -9.93 0.14
C ILE A 39 3.10 -9.31 -1.14
N ARG A 40 3.62 -10.13 -2.07
CA ARG A 40 4.17 -9.67 -3.34
C ARG A 40 3.09 -9.00 -4.20
N ARG A 41 1.91 -9.61 -4.33
CA ARG A 41 0.80 -9.08 -5.12
C ARG A 41 0.29 -7.75 -4.57
N VAL A 42 0.11 -7.65 -3.26
CA VAL A 42 -0.31 -6.40 -2.60
C VAL A 42 0.74 -5.30 -2.77
N ALA A 43 2.02 -5.62 -2.55
CA ALA A 43 3.08 -4.63 -2.69
C ALA A 43 3.21 -4.08 -4.12
N ILE A 44 3.05 -4.93 -5.15
CA ILE A 44 3.09 -4.49 -6.55
C ILE A 44 1.89 -3.60 -6.87
N ALA A 45 0.67 -4.03 -6.52
CA ALA A 45 -0.55 -3.26 -6.79
C ALA A 45 -0.49 -1.87 -6.14
N MET A 46 -0.09 -1.80 -4.88
CA MET A 46 0.10 -0.53 -4.19
C MET A 46 1.18 0.33 -4.83
N TYR A 47 2.34 -0.24 -5.17
CA TYR A 47 3.43 0.51 -5.78
C TYR A 47 3.02 1.14 -7.11
N GLU A 48 2.34 0.37 -7.97
CA GLU A 48 1.80 0.89 -9.23
C GLU A 48 0.77 2.01 -9.00
N GLY A 49 -0.08 1.87 -7.97
CA GLY A 49 -1.00 2.91 -7.52
C GLY A 49 -0.30 4.18 -7.08
N GLU A 50 0.72 4.07 -6.22
CA GLU A 50 1.54 5.20 -5.77
C GLU A 50 2.19 5.94 -6.94
N ILE A 51 2.81 5.19 -7.86
CA ILE A 51 3.48 5.76 -9.03
C ILE A 51 2.48 6.49 -9.93
N ASN A 52 1.29 5.92 -10.14
CA ASN A 52 0.23 6.59 -10.90
C ASN A 52 -0.23 7.88 -10.23
N MET A 53 -0.39 7.91 -8.90
CA MET A 53 -0.75 9.12 -8.16
C MET A 53 0.30 10.22 -8.32
N VAL A 54 1.58 9.88 -8.19
CA VAL A 54 2.68 10.86 -8.31
C VAL A 54 2.76 11.41 -9.74
N ILE A 55 2.68 10.56 -10.76
CA ILE A 55 2.83 10.97 -12.17
C ILE A 55 1.59 11.73 -12.68
N HIS A 56 0.38 11.30 -12.30
CA HIS A 56 -0.85 11.76 -12.94
C HIS A 56 -1.77 12.60 -12.06
N ALA A 57 -1.67 12.49 -10.73
CA ALA A 57 -2.59 13.16 -9.80
C ALA A 57 -1.93 14.24 -8.94
N GLY A 58 -0.60 14.40 -9.00
CA GLY A 58 0.12 15.32 -8.12
C GLY A 58 0.13 14.82 -6.66
N GLY A 59 0.09 13.50 -6.48
CA GLY A 59 0.03 12.85 -5.17
C GLY A 59 -1.38 12.31 -4.86
N GLY A 60 -1.59 11.87 -3.62
CA GLY A 60 -2.87 11.30 -3.21
C GLY A 60 -2.85 10.66 -1.83
N THR A 61 -3.84 9.82 -1.58
CA THR A 61 -3.95 9.01 -0.36
C THR A 61 -4.17 7.56 -0.76
N ALA A 62 -3.34 6.66 -0.23
CA ALA A 62 -3.52 5.22 -0.36
C ALA A 62 -4.19 4.70 0.92
N HIS A 63 -5.36 4.10 0.76
CA HIS A 63 -6.13 3.48 1.84
C HIS A 63 -6.01 1.96 1.73
N VAL A 64 -5.67 1.31 2.84
CA VAL A 64 -5.53 -0.14 2.89
C VAL A 64 -6.38 -0.70 4.01
N GLU A 65 -7.26 -1.62 3.66
CA GLU A 65 -8.13 -2.33 4.58
C GLU A 65 -7.84 -3.84 4.53
N ILE A 66 -7.68 -4.44 5.69
CA ILE A 66 -7.43 -5.87 5.84
C ILE A 66 -8.53 -6.45 6.73
N ASP A 67 -9.31 -7.36 6.16
CA ASP A 67 -10.28 -8.17 6.88
C ASP A 67 -9.87 -9.66 6.88
N SER A 68 -10.73 -10.53 7.42
CA SER A 68 -10.45 -11.96 7.56
C SER A 68 -10.42 -12.74 6.23
N ASP A 69 -10.97 -12.18 5.15
CA ASP A 69 -11.15 -12.81 3.84
C ASP A 69 -10.32 -12.10 2.76
N LYS A 70 -10.16 -10.77 2.86
CA LYS A 70 -9.63 -9.91 1.79
C LYS A 70 -8.72 -8.81 2.29
N ILE A 71 -7.88 -8.35 1.35
CA ILE A 71 -7.08 -7.14 1.46
C ILE A 71 -7.53 -6.20 0.34
N TYR A 72 -7.93 -4.98 0.70
CA TYR A 72 -8.26 -3.90 -0.22
C TYR A 72 -7.09 -2.90 -0.23
N VAL A 73 -6.62 -2.55 -1.43
CA VAL A 73 -5.55 -1.58 -1.69
C VAL A 73 -5.88 -0.68 -2.87
#